data_AF-A0A1G5IGV6-F1
#
_entry.id   AF-A0A1G5IGV6-F1
#
_cell.length_a   1.000
_cell.length_b   1.000
_cell.length_c   1.000
_cell.angle_alpha   90.00
_cell.angle_beta   90.00
_cell.angle_gamma   90.00
#
_symmetry.space_group_name_H-M   'P 1'
#
loop_
_entity.id
_entity.type
_entity.pdbx_description
1 polymer ?
#
loop_
_entity_poly.entity_id
_entity_poly.type
_entity_poly.pdbx_seq_one_letter_code
_entity_poly.pdbx_strand_id
1 'polypeptide(L)'
;MSQYRDDLPWFPLYASNILSDKRYRLMSPLERFVWISILLECWSNGSVPADPESLAKYLGYPVEQVEAGLTDRVLSFFREVKGELISPQLEEYWAKQTKRRSKLSDGGKKGAKRRWSKTSDDIATPLPTPIGSPLPTPIGSLNTLRSNTLQSNTSLVKEVDPDPWIAEYEAELNKVKVTV
;
A
#
# COMPACT_ATOMS: atom_id res chain seq x y z
N MET A 1 -24.08 -9.57 -0.67
CA MET A 1 -22.61 -9.59 -0.75
C MET A 1 -22.14 -8.47 0.14
N SER A 2 -21.41 -8.76 1.22
CA SER A 2 -20.89 -7.67 2.05
C SER A 2 -19.96 -6.83 1.17
N GLN A 3 -20.21 -5.52 1.14
CA GLN A 3 -19.48 -4.57 0.30
C GLN A 3 -18.04 -4.32 0.80
N TYR A 4 -17.64 -5.00 1.87
CA TYR A 4 -16.31 -4.87 2.45
C TYR A 4 -15.25 -5.36 1.46
N ARG A 5 -14.37 -4.45 1.05
CA ARG A 5 -13.25 -4.69 0.15
C ARG A 5 -12.07 -5.41 0.84
N ASP A 6 -12.38 -6.34 1.75
CA ASP A 6 -11.42 -7.04 2.61
C ASP A 6 -10.37 -7.84 1.84
N ASP A 7 -10.67 -8.16 0.57
CA ASP A 7 -9.74 -8.88 -0.27
C ASP A 7 -8.43 -8.10 -0.48
N LEU A 8 -8.47 -6.77 -0.58
CA LEU A 8 -7.27 -5.97 -0.81
C LEU A 8 -6.95 -5.09 0.41
N PRO A 9 -5.88 -5.39 1.17
CA PRO A 9 -5.57 -4.63 2.38
C PRO A 9 -4.93 -3.26 2.10
N TRP A 10 -4.53 -2.98 0.85
CA TRP A 10 -3.84 -1.73 0.50
C TRP A 10 -4.13 -1.30 -0.95
N PHE A 11 -4.00 0.00 -1.18
CA PHE A 11 -4.00 0.60 -2.52
C PHE A 11 -2.82 1.57 -2.68
N PRO A 12 -2.27 1.73 -3.91
CA PRO A 12 -1.16 2.64 -4.16
C PRO A 12 -1.64 4.09 -4.28
N LEU A 13 -0.95 4.99 -3.59
CA LEU A 13 -1.00 6.43 -3.83
C LEU A 13 0.28 6.88 -4.52
N TYR A 14 0.19 7.19 -5.82
CA TYR A 14 1.34 7.62 -6.61
C TYR A 14 1.55 9.12 -6.47
N ALA A 15 2.52 9.53 -5.65
CA ALA A 15 2.85 10.93 -5.41
C ALA A 15 3.12 11.71 -6.71
N SER A 16 3.80 11.08 -7.68
CA SER A 16 4.05 11.69 -9.00
C SER A 16 2.75 12.03 -9.74
N ASN A 17 1.77 11.12 -9.75
CA ASN A 17 0.49 11.34 -10.42
C ASN A 17 -0.33 12.41 -9.69
N ILE A 18 -0.34 12.38 -8.36
CA ILE A 18 -1.08 13.35 -7.54
C ILE A 18 -0.50 14.75 -7.72
N LEU A 19 0.84 14.91 -7.66
CA LEU A 19 1.49 16.21 -7.76
C LEU A 19 1.56 16.78 -9.18
N SER A 20 1.43 15.94 -10.21
CA SER A 20 1.35 16.37 -11.61
C SER A 20 -0.07 16.77 -12.03
N ASP A 21 -1.10 16.31 -11.31
CA ASP A 21 -2.48 16.76 -11.57
C ASP A 21 -2.64 18.23 -11.18
N LYS A 22 -2.94 19.07 -12.19
CA LYS A 22 -3.17 20.51 -12.01
C LYS A 22 -4.29 20.78 -11.01
N ARG A 23 -5.33 19.94 -11.00
CA ARG A 23 -6.48 20.08 -10.09
C ARG A 23 -6.02 19.96 -8.65
N TYR A 24 -5.18 18.97 -8.35
CA TYR A 24 -4.60 18.79 -7.02
C TYR A 24 -3.66 19.92 -6.61
N ARG A 25 -2.84 20.43 -7.55
CA ARG A 25 -1.93 21.54 -7.27
C ARG A 25 -2.63 22.84 -6.90
N LEU A 26 -3.79 23.08 -7.49
CA LEU A 26 -4.61 24.26 -7.22
C LEU A 26 -5.46 24.12 -5.96
N MET A 27 -5.53 22.94 -5.35
CA MET A 27 -6.33 22.73 -4.16
C MET A 27 -5.72 23.39 -2.92
N SER A 28 -6.56 23.96 -2.07
CA SER A 28 -6.23 24.44 -0.73
C SER A 28 -5.90 23.27 0.22
N PRO A 29 -5.23 23.51 1.35
CA PRO A 29 -4.95 22.45 2.33
C PRO A 29 -6.22 21.74 2.82
N LEU A 30 -7.32 22.48 3.00
CA LEU A 30 -8.61 21.92 3.43
C LEU A 30 -9.23 21.03 2.34
N GLU A 31 -9.22 21.49 1.09
CA GLU A 31 -9.69 20.70 -0.07
C GLU A 31 -8.89 19.39 -0.20
N ARG A 32 -7.56 19.46 -0.03
CA ARG A 32 -6.69 18.27 -0.07
C ARG A 32 -6.99 17.30 1.06
N PHE A 33 -7.28 17.82 2.25
CA PHE A 33 -7.68 17.03 3.41
C PHE A 33 -9.01 16.30 3.16
N VAL A 34 -10.05 17.02 2.73
CA VAL A 34 -11.35 16.42 2.41
C VAL A 34 -11.20 15.37 1.30
N TRP A 35 -10.43 15.68 0.26
CA TRP A 35 -10.15 14.75 -0.84
C TRP A 35 -9.51 13.44 -0.37
N ILE A 36 -8.45 13.50 0.46
CA ILE A 36 -7.77 12.27 0.90
C ILE A 36 -8.66 11.47 1.86
N SER A 37 -9.42 12.14 2.74
CA SER A 37 -10.35 11.48 3.66
C SER A 37 -11.45 10.72 2.92
N ILE A 38 -12.09 11.36 1.92
CA ILE A 38 -13.07 10.69 1.05
C ILE A 38 -12.44 9.51 0.33
N LEU A 39 -11.22 9.67 -0.21
CA LEU A 39 -10.55 8.62 -0.97
C LEU A 39 -10.25 7.38 -0.11
N LEU A 40 -9.82 7.58 1.14
CA LEU A 40 -9.55 6.51 2.10
C LEU A 40 -10.85 5.77 2.48
N GLU A 41 -11.94 6.49 2.71
CA GLU A 41 -13.23 5.88 3.01
C GLU A 41 -13.80 5.11 1.80
N CYS A 42 -13.70 5.66 0.59
CA CYS A 42 -14.08 4.99 -0.65
C CYS A 42 -13.28 3.69 -0.87
N TRP A 43 -12.05 3.60 -0.35
CA TRP A 43 -11.29 2.36 -0.43
C TRP A 43 -11.88 1.25 0.45
N SER A 44 -12.25 1.57 1.69
CA SER A 44 -12.83 0.61 2.64
C SER A 44 -14.25 0.21 2.24
N ASN A 45 -15.09 1.20 1.96
CA ASN A 45 -16.53 1.04 1.85
C ASN A 45 -17.04 1.05 0.39
N GLY A 46 -16.20 1.48 -0.56
CA GLY A 46 -16.54 1.59 -1.99
C GLY A 46 -17.08 2.97 -2.38
N SER A 47 -17.89 3.57 -1.51
CA SER A 47 -18.55 4.85 -1.74
C SER A 47 -18.72 5.62 -0.44
N VAL A 48 -19.04 6.91 -0.57
CA VAL A 48 -19.43 7.77 0.56
C VAL A 48 -20.66 8.61 0.20
N PRO A 49 -21.43 9.14 1.16
CA PRO A 49 -22.55 10.03 0.87
C PRO A 49 -22.08 11.30 0.12
N ALA A 50 -22.86 11.74 -0.88
CA ALA A 50 -22.58 12.98 -1.61
C ALA A 50 -23.08 14.24 -0.88
N ASP A 51 -24.09 14.09 -0.04
CA ASP A 51 -24.62 15.16 0.81
C ASP A 51 -23.57 15.59 1.86
N PRO A 52 -23.23 16.89 1.95
CA PRO A 52 -22.18 17.37 2.85
C PRO A 52 -22.44 17.10 4.34
N GLU A 53 -23.69 17.21 4.81
CA GLU A 53 -24.04 16.93 6.21
C GLU A 53 -23.85 15.46 6.55
N SER A 54 -24.34 14.59 5.67
CA SER A 54 -24.19 13.13 5.81
C SER A 54 -22.72 12.73 5.70
N LEU A 55 -21.97 13.33 4.78
CA LEU A 55 -20.55 13.10 4.59
C LEU A 55 -19.75 13.55 5.82
N ALA A 56 -20.07 14.69 6.42
CA ALA A 56 -19.39 15.17 7.62
C ALA A 56 -19.58 14.24 8.82
N LYS A 57 -20.81 13.73 9.01
CA LYS A 57 -21.09 12.69 10.02
C LYS A 57 -20.33 11.40 9.73
N TYR A 58 -20.24 11.03 8.45
CA TYR A 58 -19.53 9.83 8.01
C TYR A 58 -18.02 9.92 8.24
N LEU A 59 -17.41 11.07 7.91
CA LEU A 59 -15.98 11.32 8.10
C LEU A 59 -15.61 11.68 9.55
N GLY A 60 -16.58 12.05 10.38
CA GLY A 60 -16.35 12.48 11.76
C GLY A 60 -15.74 13.88 11.88
N TYR A 61 -16.03 14.78 10.94
CA TYR A 61 -15.53 16.16 10.92
C TYR A 61 -16.67 17.19 11.02
N PRO A 62 -16.37 18.46 11.41
CA PRO A 62 -17.38 19.52 11.41
C PRO A 62 -17.95 19.76 10.00
N VAL A 63 -19.27 19.90 9.91
CA VAL A 63 -20.00 20.11 8.64
C VAL A 63 -19.42 21.30 7.87
N GLU A 64 -19.17 22.41 8.54
CA GLU A 64 -18.62 23.64 7.96
C GLU A 64 -17.27 23.41 7.25
N GLN A 65 -16.40 22.56 7.82
CA GLN A 65 -15.09 22.27 7.24
C GLN A 65 -15.22 21.36 6.01
N VAL A 66 -16.14 20.40 6.07
CA VAL A 66 -16.39 19.49 4.95
C VAL A 66 -17.03 20.25 3.80
N GLU A 67 -18.03 21.09 4.06
CA GLU A 67 -18.65 21.96 3.05
C GLU A 67 -17.63 22.93 2.43
N ALA A 68 -16.82 23.60 3.24
CA ALA A 68 -15.80 24.51 2.73
C ALA A 68 -14.70 23.80 1.91
N GLY A 69 -14.42 22.53 2.22
CA GLY A 69 -13.46 21.72 1.47
C GLY A 69 -14.05 20.98 0.27
N LEU A 70 -15.36 20.79 0.20
CA LEU A 70 -16.04 20.04 -0.86
C LEU A 70 -16.33 20.95 -2.06
N THR A 71 -15.27 21.39 -2.72
CA THR A 71 -15.38 22.25 -3.91
C THR A 71 -15.44 21.45 -5.20
N ASP A 72 -15.81 22.11 -6.30
CA ASP A 72 -15.82 21.52 -7.65
C ASP A 72 -14.48 20.85 -8.02
N ARG A 73 -13.35 21.36 -7.49
CA ARG A 73 -12.03 20.76 -7.72
C ARG A 73 -11.94 19.37 -7.10
N VAL A 74 -12.39 19.23 -5.84
CA VAL A 74 -12.44 17.94 -5.14
C VAL A 74 -13.43 17.01 -5.82
N LEU A 75 -14.64 17.49 -6.09
CA LEU A 75 -15.70 16.71 -6.73
C LEU A 75 -15.30 16.19 -8.11
N SER A 76 -14.44 16.90 -8.86
CA SER A 76 -13.94 16.45 -10.16
C SER A 76 -13.13 15.14 -10.12
N PHE A 77 -12.66 14.70 -8.95
CA PHE A 77 -11.99 13.39 -8.79
C PHE A 77 -12.97 12.24 -8.58
N PHE A 78 -14.23 12.56 -8.24
CA PHE A 78 -15.24 11.59 -7.89
C PHE A 78 -16.37 11.59 -8.92
N ARG A 79 -17.15 10.52 -8.91
CA ARG A 79 -18.38 10.42 -9.69
C ARG A 79 -19.53 10.23 -8.71
N GLU A 80 -20.52 11.09 -8.81
CA GLU A 80 -21.76 10.91 -8.08
C GLU A 80 -22.66 9.89 -8.79
N VAL A 81 -23.11 8.89 -8.04
CA VAL A 81 -24.03 7.85 -8.51
C VAL A 81 -25.09 7.65 -7.42
N LYS A 82 -26.35 8.02 -7.72
CA LYS A 82 -27.49 7.86 -6.80
C LYS A 82 -27.29 8.51 -5.41
N GLY A 83 -26.63 9.67 -5.35
CA GLY A 83 -26.36 10.38 -4.09
C GLY A 83 -25.16 9.85 -3.31
N GLU A 84 -24.34 8.98 -3.92
CA GLU A 84 -23.06 8.53 -3.36
C GLU A 84 -21.90 8.94 -4.27
N LEU A 85 -20.78 9.36 -3.66
CA LEU A 85 -19.52 9.64 -4.33
C LEU A 85 -18.68 8.37 -4.41
N ILE A 86 -18.24 8.06 -5.63
CA ILE A 86 -17.38 6.92 -5.94
C ILE A 86 -16.11 7.45 -6.59
N SER A 87 -14.95 6.89 -6.23
CA SER A 87 -13.68 7.20 -6.90
C SER A 87 -13.48 6.28 -8.12
N PRO A 88 -13.57 6.79 -9.36
CA PRO A 88 -13.46 5.96 -10.55
C PRO A 88 -12.09 5.27 -10.65
N GLN A 89 -11.03 5.96 -10.19
CA GLN A 89 -9.67 5.44 -10.19
C GLN A 89 -9.51 4.24 -9.25
N LEU A 90 -10.13 4.28 -8.07
CA LEU A 90 -10.10 3.16 -7.14
C LEU A 90 -10.91 1.98 -7.66
N GLU A 91 -12.08 2.23 -8.28
CA GLU A 91 -12.89 1.18 -8.91
C GLU A 91 -12.12 0.44 -10.00
N GLU A 92 -11.44 1.17 -10.89
CA GLU A 92 -10.62 0.57 -11.94
C GLU A 92 -9.48 -0.27 -11.35
N TYR A 93 -8.80 0.27 -10.33
CA TYR A 93 -7.72 -0.44 -9.65
C TYR A 93 -8.22 -1.72 -9.00
N TRP A 94 -9.33 -1.65 -8.26
CA TRP A 94 -9.93 -2.79 -7.60
C TRP A 94 -10.35 -3.87 -8.61
N ALA A 95 -11.05 -3.48 -9.69
CA ALA A 95 -11.43 -4.39 -10.76
C ALA A 95 -10.23 -5.09 -11.40
N LYS A 96 -9.14 -4.35 -11.66
CA LYS A 96 -7.89 -4.91 -12.20
C LYS A 96 -7.29 -5.96 -11.27
N GLN A 97 -7.27 -5.70 -9.96
CA GLN A 97 -6.67 -6.62 -8.99
C GLN A 97 -7.53 -7.85 -8.75
N THR A 98 -8.86 -7.69 -8.65
CA THR A 98 -9.81 -8.80 -8.55
C THR A 98 -9.68 -9.72 -9.77
N LYS A 99 -9.61 -9.15 -10.98
CA LYS A 99 -9.37 -9.91 -12.21
C LYS A 99 -8.03 -10.66 -12.19
N ARG A 100 -6.97 -10.04 -11.67
CA ARG A 100 -5.65 -10.69 -11.54
C ARG A 100 -5.71 -11.86 -10.56
N ARG A 101 -6.34 -11.68 -9.39
CA ARG A 101 -6.50 -12.73 -8.37
C ARG A 101 -7.31 -13.91 -8.89
N SER A 102 -8.42 -13.65 -9.57
CA SER A 102 -9.22 -14.69 -10.22
C SER A 102 -8.38 -15.52 -11.20
N LYS A 103 -7.63 -14.86 -12.10
CA LYS A 103 -6.73 -15.55 -13.05
C LYS A 103 -5.66 -16.40 -12.35
N LEU A 104 -5.06 -15.88 -11.29
CA LEU A 104 -4.04 -16.61 -10.51
C LEU A 104 -4.65 -17.84 -9.81
N SER A 105 -5.84 -17.69 -9.22
CA SER A 105 -6.57 -18.79 -8.60
C SER A 105 -6.90 -19.89 -9.63
N ASP A 106 -7.41 -19.52 -10.79
CA ASP A 106 -7.75 -20.46 -11.86
C ASP A 106 -6.50 -21.16 -12.43
N GLY A 107 -5.41 -20.41 -12.59
CA GLY A 107 -4.10 -20.96 -12.97
C GLY A 107 -3.59 -21.98 -11.94
N GLY A 108 -3.70 -21.66 -10.65
CA GLY A 108 -3.34 -22.56 -9.55
C GLY A 108 -4.17 -23.84 -9.54
N LYS A 109 -5.49 -23.74 -9.69
CA LYS A 109 -6.41 -24.89 -9.80
C LYS A 109 -6.05 -25.78 -11.00
N LYS A 110 -5.78 -25.19 -12.16
CA LYS A 110 -5.34 -25.93 -13.36
C LYS A 110 -4.01 -26.63 -13.15
N GLY A 111 -3.04 -25.96 -12.51
CA GLY A 111 -1.74 -26.54 -12.17
C GLY A 111 -1.85 -27.71 -11.19
N ALA A 112 -2.62 -27.54 -10.12
CA ALA A 112 -2.90 -28.60 -9.15
C ALA A 112 -3.58 -29.81 -9.80
N LYS A 113 -4.61 -29.58 -10.62
CA LYS A 113 -5.30 -30.64 -11.37
C LYS A 113 -4.33 -31.43 -12.26
N ARG A 114 -3.43 -30.76 -13.00
CA ARG A 114 -2.41 -31.41 -13.84
C ARG A 114 -1.38 -32.21 -13.05
N ARG A 115 -1.07 -31.81 -11.81
CA ARG A 115 -0.13 -32.53 -10.93
C ARG A 115 -0.77 -33.79 -10.35
N TRP A 116 -2.01 -33.68 -9.88
CA TRP A 116 -2.73 -34.80 -9.26
C TRP A 116 -3.30 -35.78 -10.27
N SER A 117 -3.60 -35.36 -11.50
CA SER A 117 -4.05 -36.27 -12.57
C SER A 117 -2.95 -37.16 -13.14
N LYS A 118 -1.69 -37.03 -12.69
CA LYS A 118 -0.56 -37.87 -13.14
C LYS A 118 -0.22 -39.02 -12.19
N THR A 119 -0.92 -39.13 -11.06
CA THR A 119 -0.56 -40.08 -10.00
C THR A 119 -1.33 -41.41 -10.07
N SER A 120 -2.06 -41.70 -11.15
CA SER A 120 -2.89 -42.91 -11.21
C SER A 120 -2.32 -44.11 -11.98
N ASP A 121 -1.32 -43.95 -12.88
CA ASP A 121 -1.01 -45.06 -13.82
C ASP A 121 0.46 -45.40 -14.07
N ASP A 122 1.44 -44.71 -13.46
CA ASP A 122 2.85 -45.13 -13.58
C ASP A 122 3.37 -45.71 -12.27
N ILE A 123 3.56 -47.04 -12.30
CA ILE A 123 4.41 -47.79 -11.37
C ILE A 123 5.74 -47.04 -11.27
N ALA A 124 6.03 -46.51 -10.09
CA ALA A 124 7.28 -45.83 -9.79
C ALA A 124 8.47 -46.74 -10.16
N THR A 125 9.12 -46.47 -11.29
CA THR A 125 10.48 -46.96 -11.51
C THR A 125 11.40 -46.08 -10.67
N PRO A 126 12.06 -46.60 -9.64
CA PRO A 126 13.00 -45.79 -8.87
C PRO A 126 14.15 -45.38 -9.77
N LEU A 127 14.44 -44.08 -9.83
CA LEU A 127 15.64 -43.55 -10.49
C LEU A 127 16.88 -44.25 -9.90
N PRO A 128 17.86 -44.70 -10.71
CA PRO A 128 19.10 -45.23 -10.17
C PRO A 128 19.79 -44.14 -9.35
N THR A 129 19.98 -44.43 -8.07
CA THR A 129 20.76 -43.61 -7.14
C THR A 129 22.20 -43.50 -7.64
N PRO A 130 22.75 -42.29 -7.88
CA PRO A 130 24.20 -42.15 -7.96
C PRO A 130 24.77 -42.48 -6.58
N ILE A 131 25.64 -43.49 -6.54
CA ILE A 131 26.45 -43.84 -5.36
C ILE A 131 27.32 -42.61 -5.05
N GLY A 132 27.02 -41.91 -3.97
CA GLY A 132 27.75 -40.73 -3.53
C GLY A 132 27.29 -40.23 -2.16
N SER A 133 27.76 -40.92 -1.11
CA SER A 133 27.98 -40.44 0.28
C SER A 133 26.76 -39.96 1.11
N PRO A 134 26.75 -40.23 2.44
CA PRO A 134 25.55 -40.15 3.27
C PRO A 134 25.07 -38.72 3.54
N LEU A 135 23.75 -38.54 3.42
CA LEU A 135 22.96 -37.38 3.80
C LEU A 135 22.94 -37.21 5.33
N PRO A 136 23.14 -36.02 5.92
CA PRO A 136 22.73 -35.79 7.30
C PRO A 136 21.20 -35.64 7.34
N THR A 137 20.57 -36.37 8.26
CA THR A 137 19.12 -36.39 8.47
C THR A 137 18.57 -35.03 8.88
N PRO A 138 17.46 -34.54 8.31
CA PRO A 138 16.66 -33.52 8.97
C PRO A 138 15.78 -34.21 10.02
N ILE A 139 16.23 -34.21 11.27
CA ILE A 139 15.36 -34.46 12.42
C ILE A 139 14.41 -33.27 12.51
N GLY A 140 13.15 -33.50 12.15
CA GLY A 140 12.10 -32.49 12.29
C GLY A 140 11.81 -32.18 13.75
N SER A 141 11.39 -30.94 14.02
CA SER A 141 10.28 -30.66 14.93
C SER A 141 9.71 -29.29 14.64
N LEU A 142 8.46 -29.27 14.18
CA LEU A 142 7.62 -28.10 14.04
C LEU A 142 7.02 -27.86 15.42
N ASN A 143 7.53 -26.87 16.15
CA ASN A 143 6.83 -26.07 17.16
C ASN A 143 7.83 -25.19 17.90
N THR A 144 7.62 -23.87 17.83
CA THR A 144 7.62 -22.91 18.95
C THR A 144 8.05 -21.54 18.43
N LEU A 145 7.13 -20.60 18.53
CA LEU A 145 7.33 -19.17 18.45
C LEU A 145 8.62 -18.73 19.16
N ARG A 146 9.54 -18.09 18.46
CA ARG A 146 10.38 -17.06 19.05
C ARG A 146 10.54 -15.90 18.07
N SER A 147 10.15 -14.73 18.55
CA SER A 147 10.48 -13.42 18.03
C SER A 147 11.96 -13.36 17.67
N ASN A 148 12.27 -13.23 16.38
CA ASN A 148 13.61 -12.82 16.00
C ASN A 148 13.71 -11.32 16.24
N THR A 149 14.28 -10.99 17.40
CA THR A 149 14.98 -9.75 17.66
C THR A 149 15.79 -9.39 16.43
N LEU A 150 15.47 -8.25 15.81
CA LEU A 150 16.29 -7.66 14.77
C LEU A 150 17.69 -7.48 15.35
N GLN A 151 18.64 -8.30 14.93
CA GLN A 151 20.05 -7.98 15.14
C GLN A 151 20.36 -6.78 14.25
N SER A 152 20.40 -5.61 14.89
CA SER A 152 20.90 -4.37 14.31
C SER A 152 22.39 -4.55 14.04
N ASN A 153 22.72 -5.04 12.85
CA ASN A 153 24.09 -5.02 12.34
C ASN A 153 24.39 -3.62 11.78
N THR A 154 24.48 -2.64 12.66
CA THR A 154 25.07 -1.33 12.34
C THR A 154 26.31 -1.15 13.17
N SER A 155 27.37 -1.85 12.79
CA SER A 155 28.74 -1.45 13.10
C SER A 155 29.43 -1.09 11.79
N LEU A 156 28.99 0.04 11.22
CA LEU A 156 29.84 0.88 10.39
C LEU A 156 29.97 2.19 11.15
N VAL A 157 30.92 2.24 12.08
CA VAL A 157 31.57 3.51 12.39
C VAL A 157 32.36 3.84 11.13
N LYS A 158 31.69 4.48 10.17
CA LYS A 158 32.39 5.26 9.17
C LYS A 158 32.82 6.49 9.92
N GLU A 159 34.12 6.63 10.20
CA GLU A 159 34.66 7.93 10.57
C GLU A 159 34.16 8.91 9.50
N VAL A 160 33.25 9.79 9.92
CA VAL A 160 32.75 10.85 9.07
C VAL A 160 33.89 11.86 9.05
N ASP A 161 34.69 11.83 7.98
CA ASP A 161 35.55 12.96 7.65
C ASP A 161 34.65 14.21 7.70
N PRO A 162 34.99 15.23 8.52
CA PRO A 162 34.16 16.41 8.60
C PRO A 162 34.10 17.05 7.21
N ASP A 163 32.92 17.01 6.59
CA ASP A 163 32.67 17.58 5.29
C ASP A 163 33.10 19.07 5.33
N PRO A 164 34.08 19.49 4.51
CA PRO A 164 34.60 20.85 4.52
C PRO A 164 33.51 21.92 4.45
N TRP A 165 32.38 21.60 3.81
CA TRP A 165 31.24 22.48 3.68
C TRP A 165 30.50 22.74 5.00
N ILE A 166 30.41 21.74 5.89
CA ILE A 166 29.76 21.87 7.20
C ILE A 166 30.60 22.76 8.12
N ALA A 167 31.92 22.62 8.10
CA ALA A 167 32.83 23.44 8.89
C ALA A 167 32.80 24.92 8.47
N GLU A 168 32.67 25.18 7.17
CA GLU A 168 32.53 26.54 6.62
C GLU A 168 31.21 27.19 7.06
N TYR A 169 30.11 26.44 6.99
CA TYR A 169 28.78 26.90 7.44
C TYR A 169 28.74 27.22 8.94
N GLU A 170 29.32 26.36 9.79
CA GLU A 170 29.38 26.61 11.24
C GLU A 170 30.29 27.81 11.59
N ALA A 171 31.38 28.01 10.85
CA ALA A 171 32.25 29.17 11.01
C ALA A 171 31.54 30.48 10.65
N GLU A 172 30.69 30.49 9.61
CA GLU A 172 29.85 31.65 9.29
C GLU A 172 28.80 31.92 10.38
N LEU A 173 28.13 30.89 10.90
CA LEU A 173 27.15 31.07 11.99
C LEU A 173 27.78 31.64 13.27
N ASN A 174 29.01 31.25 13.59
CA ASN A 174 29.71 31.78 14.76
C ASN A 174 30.20 33.23 14.55
N LYS A 175 30.51 33.65 13.32
CA LYS A 175 30.81 35.07 13.02
C LYS A 175 29.57 35.96 13.22
N VAL A 176 28.38 35.47 12.88
CA VAL A 176 27.13 36.21 13.06
C VAL A 176 26.77 36.38 14.54
N LYS A 177 27.03 35.38 15.39
CA LYS A 177 26.73 35.45 16.83
C LYS A 177 27.62 36.38 17.66
N VAL A 178 28.80 36.73 17.16
CA VAL A 178 29.77 37.59 17.88
C VAL A 178 29.53 39.08 17.57
N THR A 179 28.59 39.40 16.67
CA THR A 179 28.29 40.78 16.23
C THR A 179 26.92 41.26 16.71
N VAL A 180 26.56 40.95 17.96
CA VAL A 180 25.43 41.54 18.68
C VAL A 180 25.87 41.92 20.09
#